data_AF-A0A2K3NHK7-F1
#
_entry.id   AF-A0A2K3NHK7-F1
#
_cell.length_a   1.000
_cell.length_b   1.000
_cell.length_c   1.000
_cell.angle_alpha   90.00
_cell.angle_beta   90.00
_cell.angle_gamma   90.00
#
_symmetry.space_group_name_H-M   'P 1'
#
loop_
_entity.id
_entity.type
_entity.pdbx_description
1 polymer ?
#
loop_
_entity_poly.entity_id
_entity_poly.type
_entity_poly.pdbx_seq_one_letter_code
_entity_poly.pdbx_strand_id
1 'polypeptide(L)'
;MDEITDEEKNIVKKMFIIALWCIQLKPIDRPAMNKVIEMLEGNIEDIEMPPKPSFYPNEMIQEVNSNDMESETDTDTDSVSIIEEDTTEPLLMNSA
;
A
#
# COMPACT_ATOMS: atom_id res chain seq x y z
N MET A 1 -12.77 -25.69 20.89
CA MET A 1 -12.85 -24.73 19.77
C MET A 1 -12.13 -23.52 20.30
N ASP A 2 -10.95 -23.21 19.76
CA ASP A 2 -10.14 -22.12 20.27
C ASP A 2 -10.88 -20.80 20.00
N GLU A 3 -11.38 -20.20 21.08
CA GLU A 3 -12.12 -18.95 21.01
C GLU A 3 -11.11 -17.81 20.90
N ILE A 4 -11.09 -17.14 19.75
CA ILE A 4 -10.24 -15.99 19.52
C ILE A 4 -10.79 -14.83 20.36
N THR A 5 -9.99 -14.39 21.32
CA THR A 5 -10.30 -13.24 22.18
C THR A 5 -10.32 -11.95 21.36
N ASP A 6 -11.05 -10.95 21.85
CA ASP A 6 -11.08 -9.65 21.17
C ASP A 6 -9.71 -8.94 21.19
N GLU A 7 -8.90 -9.23 22.20
CA GLU A 7 -7.51 -8.77 22.28
C GLU A 7 -6.66 -9.31 21.12
N GLU A 8 -6.74 -10.63 20.86
CA GLU A 8 -6.03 -11.23 19.73
C GLU A 8 -6.49 -10.66 18.39
N LYS A 9 -7.81 -10.40 18.24
CA LYS A 9 -8.33 -9.73 17.03
C LYS A 9 -7.77 -8.32 16.88
N ASN A 10 -7.64 -7.58 17.97
CA ASN A 10 -7.09 -6.22 17.95
C ASN A 10 -5.62 -6.22 17.59
N ILE A 11 -4.83 -7.14 18.14
CA ILE A 11 -3.42 -7.31 17.77
C ILE A 11 -3.29 -7.60 16.27
N VAL A 12 -4.07 -8.53 15.73
CA VAL A 12 -4.03 -8.88 14.30
C VAL A 12 -4.40 -7.68 13.43
N LYS A 13 -5.49 -6.96 13.77
CA LYS A 13 -5.91 -5.76 13.04
C LYS A 13 -4.84 -4.68 13.06
N LYS A 14 -4.24 -4.43 14.23
CA LYS A 14 -3.17 -3.44 14.41
C LYS A 14 -1.96 -3.77 13.54
N MET A 15 -1.52 -5.02 13.57
CA MET A 15 -0.40 -5.50 12.74
C MET A 15 -0.70 -5.34 11.25
N PHE A 16 -1.94 -5.61 10.84
CA PHE A 16 -2.36 -5.45 9.45
C PHE A 16 -2.29 -3.99 8.99
N ILE A 17 -2.82 -3.05 9.79
CA ILE A 17 -2.79 -1.62 9.46
C ILE A 17 -1.35 -1.11 9.36
N ILE A 18 -0.47 -1.50 10.30
CA ILE A 18 0.95 -1.13 10.26
C ILE A 18 1.65 -1.72 9.03
N ALA A 19 1.38 -2.98 8.70
CA ALA A 19 1.93 -3.60 7.50
C ALA A 19 1.51 -2.85 6.23
N LEU A 20 0.22 -2.45 6.14
CA LEU A 20 -0.30 -1.67 5.01
C LEU A 20 0.42 -0.31 4.87
N TRP A 21 0.73 0.36 5.99
CA TRP A 21 1.55 1.58 5.97
C TRP A 21 2.97 1.35 5.43
N CYS A 22 3.61 0.24 5.81
CA CYS A 22 4.99 -0.06 5.42
C CYS A 22 5.15 -0.44 3.94
N ILE A 23 4.11 -1.03 3.31
CA ILE A 23 4.16 -1.51 1.93
C ILE A 23 3.63 -0.50 0.89
N GLN A 24 3.38 0.75 1.29
CA GLN A 24 2.87 1.79 0.38
C GLN A 24 3.73 1.93 -0.88
N LEU A 25 3.08 2.13 -2.03
CA LEU A 25 3.74 2.27 -3.33
C LEU A 25 4.62 3.52 -3.38
N LYS A 26 4.11 4.64 -2.87
CA LYS A 26 4.86 5.89 -2.80
C LYS A 26 5.75 5.87 -1.54
N PRO A 27 7.07 6.09 -1.68
CA PRO A 27 7.98 6.09 -0.53
C PRO A 27 7.62 7.13 0.53
N ILE A 28 7.06 8.28 0.13
CA ILE A 28 6.67 9.36 1.04
C ILE A 28 5.50 8.99 1.96
N ASP A 29 4.68 8.03 1.56
CA ASP A 29 3.53 7.57 2.35
C ASP A 29 3.96 6.52 3.39
N ARG A 30 5.21 6.02 3.33
CA ARG A 30 5.73 5.07 4.31
C ARG A 30 6.15 5.81 5.58
N PRO A 31 5.71 5.35 6.77
CA PRO A 31 6.16 5.93 8.02
C PRO A 31 7.64 5.65 8.24
N ALA A 32 8.32 6.59 8.90
CA ALA A 32 9.66 6.37 9.40
C ALA A 32 9.67 5.27 10.49
N MET A 33 10.78 4.56 10.64
CA MET A 33 10.86 3.40 11.54
C MET A 33 10.52 3.74 13.00
N ASN A 34 10.88 4.93 13.47
CA ASN A 34 10.51 5.41 14.80
C ASN A 34 8.98 5.54 14.97
N LYS A 35 8.27 5.98 13.94
CA LYS A 35 6.81 6.05 13.96
C LYS A 35 6.19 4.66 13.94
N VAL A 36 6.77 3.72 13.19
CA VAL A 36 6.35 2.30 13.22
C VAL A 36 6.47 1.72 14.63
N ILE A 37 7.57 2.00 15.34
CA ILE A 37 7.76 1.56 16.74
C ILE A 37 6.69 2.19 17.65
N GLU A 38 6.46 3.50 17.53
CA GLU A 38 5.41 4.19 18.29
C GLU A 38 4.02 3.58 18.02
N MET A 39 3.70 3.27 16.76
CA MET A 39 2.46 2.58 16.40
C MET A 39 2.40 1.19 17.05
N LEU A 40 3.48 0.41 17.03
CA LEU A 40 3.54 -0.93 17.64
C LEU A 40 3.36 -0.90 19.16
N GLU A 41 3.83 0.14 19.83
CA GLU A 41 3.72 0.31 21.28
C GLU A 41 2.39 0.96 21.72
N GLY A 42 1.77 1.78 20.87
CA GLY A 42 0.52 2.53 21.16
C GLY A 42 -0.77 1.70 21.06
N ASN A 43 -1.94 2.34 21.04
CA ASN A 43 -3.21 1.63 20.85
C ASN A 43 -3.61 1.57 19.37
N ILE A 44 -4.55 0.69 19.02
CA ILE A 44 -5.03 0.58 17.63
C ILE A 44 -5.88 1.79 17.23
N GLU A 45 -6.59 2.40 18.18
CA GLU A 45 -7.43 3.58 17.98
C GLU A 45 -6.61 4.81 17.59
N ASP A 46 -5.31 4.82 17.91
CA ASP A 46 -4.38 5.90 17.58
C ASP A 46 -3.81 5.77 16.15
N ILE A 47 -4.19 4.71 15.43
CA ILE A 47 -3.65 4.37 14.10
C ILE A 47 -4.76 4.48 13.05
N GLU A 48 -4.61 5.45 12.17
CA GLU A 48 -5.49 5.61 11.01
C GLU A 48 -5.19 4.61 9.89
N MET A 49 -6.20 4.33 9.06
CA MET A 49 -6.03 3.51 7.87
C MET A 49 -5.09 4.22 6.87
N PRO A 50 -4.11 3.53 6.27
CA PRO A 50 -3.25 4.15 5.28
C PRO A 50 -4.02 4.62 4.04
N PRO A 51 -3.44 5.55 3.26
CA PRO A 51 -4.02 5.98 2.00
C PRO A 51 -4.24 4.78 1.08
N LYS A 52 -5.32 4.83 0.30
CA LYS A 52 -5.57 3.82 -0.73
C LYS A 52 -4.44 3.90 -1.76
N PRO A 53 -3.84 2.76 -2.14
CA PRO A 53 -2.86 2.76 -3.22
C PRO A 53 -3.52 3.29 -4.49
N SER A 54 -2.95 4.33 -5.10
CA SER A 54 -3.29 4.69 -6.49
C SER A 54 -2.26 4.04 -7.41
N PHE A 55 -2.76 3.38 -8.45
CA PHE A 55 -1.94 2.77 -9.50
C PHE A 55 -1.34 3.82 -10.44
N TYR A 56 -1.76 5.09 -10.31
CA TYR A 56 -1.24 6.21 -11.06
C TYR A 56 -0.51 7.15 -10.10
N PRO A 57 0.78 7.44 -10.33
CA PRO A 57 1.54 8.35 -9.47
C PRO A 57 0.89 9.74 -9.29
N ASN A 58 0.02 10.13 -10.23
CA ASN A 58 -0.46 11.48 -10.46
C ASN A 58 -1.99 11.64 -10.59
N GLU A 59 -2.80 10.81 -9.93
CA GLU A 59 -4.24 11.09 -9.85
C GLU A 59 -4.53 12.12 -8.75
N MET A 60 -4.88 13.34 -9.16
CA MET A 60 -5.67 14.24 -8.33
C MET A 60 -7.05 13.61 -8.16
N ILE A 61 -7.28 12.90 -7.06
CA ILE A 61 -8.62 12.45 -6.70
C ILE A 61 -9.37 13.69 -6.21
N GLN A 62 -10.18 14.30 -7.06
CA GLN A 62 -11.26 15.17 -6.59
C GLN A 62 -12.30 14.27 -5.93
N GLU A 63 -12.57 14.52 -4.65
CA GLU A 63 -13.67 13.89 -3.93
C GLU A 63 -14.99 14.27 -4.58
N VAL A 64 -15.47 13.43 -5.51
CA VAL A 64 -16.86 13.47 -5.96
C VAL A 64 -17.69 12.77 -4.90
N ASN A 65 -18.35 13.58 -4.08
CA ASN A 65 -19.31 13.14 -3.08
C ASN A 65 -20.57 12.64 -3.80
N SER A 66 -20.56 11.37 -4.22
CA SER A 66 -21.66 10.76 -4.98
C SER A 66 -22.53 9.90 -4.06
N ASN A 67 -23.70 10.45 -3.70
CA ASN A 67 -24.88 9.62 -3.46
C ASN A 67 -25.31 9.01 -4.80
N ASP A 68 -25.48 7.68 -4.81
CA ASP A 68 -26.23 6.81 -5.72
C ASP A 68 -26.28 7.12 -7.23
N MET A 69 -25.71 6.22 -8.05
CA MET A 69 -26.41 5.55 -9.18
C MET A 69 -25.44 4.56 -9.85
N GLU A 70 -25.84 3.28 -9.95
CA GLU A 70 -25.17 2.28 -10.78
C GLU A 70 -25.25 2.69 -12.28
N SER A 71 -24.15 2.52 -13.01
CA SER A 71 -24.18 2.39 -14.46
C SER A 71 -23.01 1.51 -14.88
N GLU A 72 -23.33 0.29 -15.30
CA GLU A 72 -22.44 -0.58 -16.03
C GLU A 72 -22.05 0.10 -17.35
N THR A 73 -20.76 0.21 -17.63
CA THR A 73 -20.26 0.46 -18.98
C THR A 73 -19.04 -0.42 -19.20
N ASP A 74 -19.27 -1.55 -19.87
CA ASP A 74 -18.23 -2.35 -20.50
C ASP A 74 -17.60 -1.52 -21.63
N THR A 75 -16.29 -1.26 -21.53
CA THR A 75 -15.50 -0.89 -22.71
C THR A 75 -14.19 -1.66 -22.66
N ASP A 76 -14.13 -2.72 -23.46
CA ASP A 76 -12.92 -3.37 -23.95
C ASP A 76 -12.01 -2.36 -24.68
N THR A 77 -10.75 -2.79 -24.92
CA THR A 77 -9.65 -2.18 -25.71
C THR A 77 -8.67 -1.30 -24.90
N ASP A 78 -7.36 -1.41 -25.00
CA ASP A 78 -6.44 -2.27 -25.77
C ASP A 78 -5.12 -2.39 -24.98
N SER A 79 -4.48 -3.55 -25.04
CA SER A 79 -3.19 -3.82 -24.39
C SER A 79 -2.09 -2.91 -24.94
N VAL A 80 -1.35 -2.23 -24.05
CA VAL A 80 -0.05 -1.62 -24.38
C VAL A 80 1.07 -2.53 -23.86
N SER A 81 1.90 -3.02 -24.78
CA SER A 81 3.08 -3.83 -24.51
C SER A 81 4.26 -2.95 -24.10
N ILE A 82 4.77 -3.15 -22.88
CA ILE A 82 6.04 -2.54 -22.45
C ILE A 82 7.13 -3.61 -22.51
N ILE A 83 7.83 -3.55 -23.64
CA ILE A 83 9.21 -3.92 -24.00
C ILE A 83 10.01 -4.68 -22.93
N GLU A 84 10.51 -5.87 -23.30
CA GLU A 84 11.55 -6.62 -22.59
C GLU A 84 12.85 -5.79 -22.52
N GLU A 85 13.33 -5.51 -21.31
CA GLU A 85 14.69 -5.01 -21.09
C GLU A 85 15.61 -6.20 -20.80
N ASP A 86 16.25 -6.71 -21.85
CA ASP A 86 17.42 -7.58 -21.74
C ASP A 86 18.64 -6.80 -22.25
N THR A 87 19.55 -6.48 -21.34
CA THR A 87 20.98 -6.40 -21.68
C THR A 87 21.81 -6.61 -20.43
N THR A 88 22.24 -7.85 -20.34
CA THR A 88 23.42 -8.35 -19.63
C THR A 88 24.65 -7.45 -19.86
N GLU A 89 25.36 -7.04 -18.79
CA GLU A 89 26.76 -7.44 -18.57
C GLU A 89 27.30 -6.99 -17.20
N PRO A 90 28.23 -7.76 -16.61
CA PRO A 90 28.69 -7.62 -15.24
C PRO A 90 29.73 -6.51 -15.09
N LEU A 91 29.69 -5.78 -13.98
CA LEU A 91 30.78 -4.88 -13.60
C LEU A 91 32.04 -5.71 -13.34
N LEU A 92 32.95 -5.69 -14.32
CA LEU A 92 34.35 -6.04 -14.12
C LEU A 92 34.92 -5.13 -13.01
N MET A 93 35.24 -5.72 -11.85
CA MET A 93 36.14 -5.11 -10.88
C MET A 93 37.53 -5.05 -11.52
N ASN A 94 37.92 -3.87 -12.00
CA ASN A 94 39.29 -3.53 -12.36
C ASN A 94 39.96 -2.72 -11.24
N SER A 95 41.21 -3.11 -11.00
CA SER A 95 42.05 -2.90 -9.81
C SER A 95 42.45 -1.46 -9.46
N ALA A 96 42.79 -1.29 -8.18
CA ALA A 96 44.01 -0.62 -7.73
C ALA A 96 44.65 -1.45 -6.61
#